data_AF-A0A2V9QW82-F1
#
_entry.id   AF-A0A2V9QW82-F1
#
_cell.length_a   1.000
_cell.length_b   1.000
_cell.length_c   1.000
_cell.angle_alpha   90.00
_cell.angle_beta   90.00
_cell.angle_gamma   90.00
#
_symmetry.space_group_name_H-M   'P 1'
#
loop_
_entity.id
_entity.type
_entity.pdbx_description
1 polymer ?
#
loop_
_entity_poly.entity_id
_entity_poly.type
_entity_poly.pdbx_seq_one_letter_code
_entity_poly.pdbx_strand_id
1 'polypeptide(L)'
;MSNLTFTEKRKLERLLGMKTGYVLDFSDRTFAEFVSDATGRNIFDERYNYASGSKANRMRAFWQKEDNATVGKLLGEVLNYSEESGPSRRCAALLWRGCCKPATL
;
A
#
# COMPACT_ATOMS: atom_id res chain seq x y z
N MET A 1 -4.05 16.07 -6.56
CA MET A 1 -4.12 14.91 -7.47
C MET A 1 -2.73 14.39 -7.73
N SER A 2 -2.52 13.09 -7.56
CA SER A 2 -1.22 12.49 -7.86
C SER A 2 -1.10 12.17 -9.36
N ASN A 3 0.12 12.30 -9.89
CA ASN A 3 0.46 12.05 -11.29
C ASN A 3 0.76 10.57 -11.58
N LEU A 4 0.16 9.65 -10.81
CA LEU A 4 0.30 8.22 -11.03
C LEU A 4 -0.34 7.82 -12.37
N THR A 5 0.47 7.23 -13.24
CA THR A 5 0.03 6.66 -14.53
C THR A 5 -0.88 5.45 -14.30
N PHE A 6 -1.66 5.10 -15.33
CA PHE A 6 -2.53 3.92 -15.27
C PHE A 6 -1.73 2.63 -14.99
N THR A 7 -0.57 2.48 -15.61
CA THR A 7 0.32 1.33 -15.43
C THR A 7 0.84 1.24 -14.00
N GLU A 8 1.25 2.36 -13.40
CA GLU A 8 1.69 2.39 -12.00
C GLU A 8 0.56 2.02 -11.04
N LYS A 9 -0.63 2.60 -11.23
CA LYS A 9 -1.83 2.24 -10.44
C LYS A 9 -2.10 0.74 -10.52
N ARG A 10 -2.05 0.14 -11.72
CA ARG A 10 -2.23 -1.30 -11.90
C ARG A 10 -1.16 -2.15 -11.21
N LYS A 11 0.10 -1.71 -11.20
CA LYS A 11 1.18 -2.39 -10.48
C LYS A 11 0.94 -2.33 -8.97
N LEU A 12 0.60 -1.16 -8.43
CA LEU A 12 0.27 -0.98 -7.01
C LEU A 12 -0.94 -1.82 -6.61
N GLU A 13 -2.01 -1.83 -7.40
CA GLU A 13 -3.19 -2.67 -7.14
C GLU A 13 -2.85 -4.16 -7.03
N ARG A 14 -1.90 -4.65 -7.85
CA ARG A 14 -1.45 -6.05 -7.79
C ARG A 14 -0.60 -6.32 -6.55
N LEU A 15 0.35 -5.44 -6.24
CA LEU A 15 1.20 -5.56 -5.06
C LEU A 15 0.40 -5.55 -3.76
N LEU A 16 -0.65 -4.72 -3.72
CA LEU A 16 -1.48 -4.52 -2.52
C LEU A 16 -2.71 -5.44 -2.46
N GLY A 17 -2.87 -6.36 -3.42
CA GLY A 17 -4.00 -7.31 -3.43
C GLY A 17 -5.37 -6.68 -3.67
N MET A 18 -5.44 -5.50 -4.29
CA MET A 18 -6.65 -4.65 -4.36
C MET A 18 -7.72 -5.09 -5.36
N LYS A 19 -7.59 -6.28 -5.95
CA LYS A 19 -8.53 -6.78 -6.97
C LYS A 19 -9.91 -7.10 -6.38
N THR A 20 -9.97 -7.52 -5.12
CA THR A 20 -11.20 -7.95 -4.42
C THR A 20 -11.83 -6.86 -3.56
N GLY A 21 -11.22 -5.67 -3.47
CA GLY A 21 -11.71 -4.58 -2.61
C GLY A 21 -10.99 -4.43 -1.27
N TYR A 22 -10.07 -5.35 -0.96
CA TYR A 22 -9.22 -5.33 0.24
C TYR A 22 -7.85 -4.70 -0.03
N VAL A 23 -7.09 -4.41 1.02
CA VAL A 23 -5.73 -3.86 0.93
C VAL A 23 -4.87 -4.65 1.90
N LEU A 24 -3.96 -5.48 1.35
CA LEU A 24 -3.16 -6.45 2.13
C LEU A 24 -4.04 -7.20 3.17
N ASP A 25 -3.56 -7.34 4.39
CA ASP A 25 -4.27 -7.99 5.51
C ASP A 25 -4.86 -6.96 6.50
N PHE A 26 -5.09 -5.71 6.07
CA PHE A 26 -5.60 -4.68 6.97
C PHE A 26 -7.10 -4.80 7.26
N SER A 27 -7.43 -4.75 8.54
CA SER A 27 -8.79 -4.44 9.01
C SER A 27 -9.13 -2.97 8.73
N ASP A 28 -10.40 -2.60 8.78
CA ASP A 28 -10.79 -1.20 8.57
C ASP A 28 -10.15 -0.26 9.60
N ARG A 29 -10.09 -0.70 10.86
CA ARG A 29 -9.45 0.06 11.94
C ARG A 29 -7.95 0.24 11.70
N THR A 30 -7.22 -0.85 11.49
CA THR A 30 -5.76 -0.79 11.29
C THR A 30 -5.40 -0.04 10.00
N PHE A 31 -6.23 -0.13 8.97
CA PHE A 31 -6.05 0.66 7.75
C PHE A 31 -6.25 2.17 8.01
N ALA A 32 -7.26 2.56 8.79
CA ALA A 32 -7.49 3.95 9.16
C ALA A 32 -6.31 4.52 9.96
N GLU A 33 -5.89 3.80 10.99
CA GLU A 33 -4.77 4.15 11.85
C GLU A 33 -3.48 4.28 11.03
N PHE A 34 -3.20 3.31 10.14
CA PHE A 34 -2.01 3.32 9.28
C PHE A 34 -1.96 4.53 8.34
N VAL A 35 -3.05 4.86 7.64
CA VAL A 35 -3.07 6.03 6.74
C VAL A 35 -2.96 7.33 7.54
N SER A 36 -3.61 7.38 8.71
CA SER A 36 -3.56 8.54 9.60
C SER A 36 -2.15 8.76 10.17
N ASP A 37 -1.43 7.70 10.54
CA ASP A 37 -0.06 7.80 11.04
C ASP A 37 0.90 8.24 9.93
N ALA A 38 0.80 7.62 8.75
CA ALA A 38 1.66 7.95 7.62
C ALA A 38 1.42 9.38 7.10
N THR A 39 0.17 9.83 6.99
CA THR A 39 -0.18 11.06 6.24
C THR A 39 -1.00 12.10 7.00
N GLY A 40 -1.40 11.82 8.24
CA GLY A 40 -2.28 12.68 9.03
C GLY A 40 -3.74 12.72 8.55
N ARG A 41 -4.15 11.80 7.66
CA ARG A 41 -5.47 11.84 7.00
C ARG A 41 -6.32 10.64 7.35
N ASN A 42 -7.62 10.88 7.51
CA ASN A 42 -8.60 9.81 7.72
C ASN A 42 -9.12 9.27 6.38
N ILE A 43 -8.74 8.05 6.01
CA ILE A 43 -9.14 7.41 4.76
C ILE A 43 -10.64 7.06 4.67
N PHE A 44 -11.35 7.05 5.80
CA PHE A 44 -12.80 6.79 5.87
C PHE A 44 -13.65 8.06 5.81
N ASP A 45 -13.02 9.23 5.69
CA ASP A 45 -13.71 10.50 5.46
C ASP A 45 -14.56 10.44 4.16
N GLU A 46 -15.70 11.13 4.16
CA GLU A 46 -16.63 11.19 3.02
C GLU A 46 -15.93 11.63 1.73
N ARG A 47 -14.88 12.46 1.82
CA ARG A 47 -14.10 12.90 0.65
C ARG A 47 -13.43 11.77 -0.13
N TYR A 48 -13.20 10.63 0.51
CA TYR A 48 -12.62 9.42 -0.09
C TYR A 48 -13.67 8.33 -0.32
N ASN A 49 -14.93 8.58 0.06
CA ASN A 49 -16.01 7.65 -0.19
C ASN A 49 -16.28 7.56 -1.70
N TYR A 50 -15.86 6.46 -2.32
CA TYR A 50 -15.91 6.26 -3.75
C TYR A 50 -16.46 4.88 -4.09
N ALA A 51 -17.30 4.80 -5.13
CA ALA A 51 -17.96 3.58 -5.58
C ALA A 51 -18.65 2.82 -4.42
N SER A 52 -18.29 1.56 -4.17
CA SER A 52 -18.88 0.76 -3.09
C SER A 52 -18.37 1.09 -1.68
N GLY A 53 -17.43 2.04 -1.55
CA GLY A 53 -16.84 2.36 -0.24
C GLY A 53 -15.90 1.27 0.30
N SER A 54 -15.44 0.33 -0.51
CA SER A 54 -14.40 -0.62 -0.06
C SER A 54 -13.06 0.09 0.24
N LYS A 55 -12.22 -0.52 1.08
CA LYS A 55 -10.87 0.00 1.39
C LYS A 55 -10.07 0.31 0.13
N ALA A 56 -10.13 -0.59 -0.86
CA ALA A 56 -9.44 -0.38 -2.12
C ALA A 56 -10.00 0.82 -2.91
N ASN A 57 -11.32 1.01 -2.90
CA ASN A 57 -11.94 2.17 -3.57
C ASN A 57 -11.59 3.48 -2.88
N ARG A 58 -11.52 3.50 -1.54
CA ARG A 58 -11.05 4.66 -0.77
C ARG A 58 -9.58 4.96 -1.07
N MET A 59 -8.73 3.93 -1.19
CA MET A 59 -7.33 4.14 -1.56
C MET A 59 -7.16 4.65 -3.00
N ARG A 60 -7.98 4.19 -3.95
CA ARG A 60 -8.03 4.78 -5.30
C ARG A 60 -8.44 6.25 -5.26
N ALA A 61 -9.45 6.59 -4.45
CA ALA A 61 -9.88 7.98 -4.27
C ALA A 61 -8.78 8.83 -3.63
N PHE A 62 -8.05 8.28 -2.65
CA PHE A 62 -6.90 8.94 -2.02
C PHE A 62 -5.83 9.32 -3.04
N TRP A 63 -5.43 8.38 -3.90
CA TRP A 63 -4.47 8.67 -4.99
C TRP A 63 -4.96 9.78 -5.93
N GLN A 64 -6.27 9.83 -6.19
CA GLN A 64 -6.84 10.86 -7.06
C GLN A 64 -6.91 12.22 -6.37
N LYS A 65 -7.27 12.29 -5.09
CA LYS A 65 -7.54 13.55 -4.40
C LYS A 65 -6.27 14.21 -3.86
N GLU A 66 -5.33 13.43 -3.34
CA GLU A 66 -4.13 13.96 -2.68
C GLU A 66 -3.00 14.32 -3.64
N ASP A 67 -1.99 15.03 -3.16
CA ASP A 67 -0.79 15.42 -3.89
C ASP A 67 0.27 14.29 -3.95
N ASN A 68 1.27 14.45 -4.82
CA ASN A 68 2.32 13.44 -5.02
C ASN A 68 3.16 13.17 -3.75
N ALA A 69 3.41 14.19 -2.92
CA ALA A 69 4.24 14.01 -1.72
C ALA A 69 3.49 13.18 -0.67
N THR A 70 2.22 13.51 -0.45
CA THR A 70 1.34 12.72 0.42
C THR A 70 1.20 11.28 -0.05
N VAL A 71 0.91 11.07 -1.34
CA VAL A 71 0.72 9.73 -1.91
C VAL A 71 2.03 8.95 -1.89
N GLY A 72 3.15 9.59 -2.22
CA GLY A 72 4.47 8.98 -2.16
C GLY A 72 4.85 8.53 -0.74
N LYS A 73 4.55 9.36 0.27
CA LYS A 73 4.78 9.00 1.68
C LYS A 73 3.98 7.75 2.06
N LEU A 74 2.67 7.75 1.79
CA LEU A 74 1.83 6.58 2.08
C LEU A 74 2.32 5.31 1.37
N LEU A 75 2.63 5.41 0.07
CA LEU A 75 3.11 4.26 -0.70
C LEU A 75 4.44 3.73 -0.17
N GLY A 76 5.35 4.60 0.28
CA GLY A 76 6.60 4.21 0.92
C GLY A 76 6.35 3.37 2.18
N GLU A 77 5.49 3.85 3.08
CA GLU A 77 5.13 3.13 4.29
C GLU A 77 4.45 1.78 3.99
N VAL A 78 3.51 1.74 3.03
CA VAL A 78 2.82 0.49 2.68
C VAL A 78 3.80 -0.53 2.10
N LEU A 79 4.76 -0.09 1.29
CA LEU A 79 5.78 -0.98 0.72
C LEU A 79 6.71 -1.51 1.82
N ASN A 80 7.15 -0.67 2.76
CA ASN A 80 7.93 -1.10 3.92
C ASN A 80 7.16 -2.15 4.73
N TYR A 81 5.89 -1.90 5.03
CA TYR A 81 5.03 -2.87 5.71
C TYR A 81 4.94 -4.20 4.95
N SER A 82 4.81 -4.15 3.62
CA SER A 82 4.72 -5.37 2.80
C SER A 82 6.01 -6.20 2.78
N GLU A 83 7.17 -5.58 2.98
CA GLU A 83 8.45 -6.28 3.12
C GLU A 83 8.57 -6.95 4.50
N GLU A 84 8.09 -6.29 5.55
CA GLU A 84 8.08 -6.81 6.93
C GLU A 84 7.03 -7.90 7.16
N SER A 85 5.84 -7.73 6.57
CA SER A 85 4.72 -8.66 6.67
C SER A 85 4.81 -9.81 5.67
N GLY A 86 5.88 -9.87 4.87
CA GLY A 86 6.12 -10.96 3.94
C GLY A 86 6.20 -12.31 4.67
N PRO A 87 5.73 -13.41 4.06
CA PRO A 87 5.85 -14.72 4.68
C PRO A 87 7.33 -15.03 4.92
N SER A 88 7.61 -15.75 6.02
CA SER A 88 8.83 -16.54 6.17
C SER A 88 9.19 -17.12 4.80
N ARG A 89 10.27 -16.60 4.20
CA ARG A 89 10.78 -17.08 2.91
C ARG A 89 11.37 -18.47 3.15
N ARG A 90 10.54 -19.49 3.26
CA ARG A 90 10.94 -20.80 2.72
C ARG A 90 10.86 -20.66 1.20
N CYS A 91 12.02 -20.34 0.61
CA CYS A 91 12.40 -20.48 -0.79
C CYS A 91 12.19 -19.32 -1.80
N ALA A 92 11.75 -18.12 -1.45
CA ALA A 92 11.76 -17.00 -2.40
C ALA A 92 13.07 -16.18 -2.36
N ALA A 93 14.20 -16.86 -2.47
CA ALA A 93 15.44 -16.25 -2.94
C ALA A 93 15.40 -16.33 -4.47
N LEU A 94 15.16 -15.21 -5.18
CA LEU A 94 15.72 -15.03 -6.54
C LEU A 94 15.45 -13.69 -7.24
N LEU A 95 14.69 -12.71 -6.71
CA LEU A 95 14.40 -11.52 -7.53
C LEU A 95 14.67 -10.14 -6.96
N TRP A 96 15.28 -9.96 -5.78
CA TRP A 96 15.78 -8.63 -5.44
C TRP A 96 17.01 -8.68 -4.53
N ARG A 97 18.10 -8.09 -5.05
CA ARG A 97 19.40 -7.79 -4.45
C ARG A 97 20.29 -8.99 -4.06
N GLY A 98 21.26 -9.24 -4.94
CA GLY A 98 22.54 -9.76 -4.52
C GLY A 98 23.18 -8.82 -3.51
N CYS A 99 23.24 -9.27 -2.25
CA CYS A 99 24.21 -8.94 -1.20
C CYS A 99 23.62 -9.42 0.13
N CYS A 100 23.54 -10.74 0.31
CA CYS A 100 23.46 -11.30 1.66
C CYS A 100 24.23 -12.61 1.64
N LYS A 101 25.53 -12.54 1.95
CA LYS A 101 26.29 -13.74 2.33
C LYS A 101 25.78 -14.15 3.71
N PRO A 102 25.44 -15.42 3.95
CA PRO A 102 25.25 -15.90 5.31
C PRO A 102 26.60 -15.83 6.04
N ALA A 103 26.62 -15.16 7.19
CA ALA A 103 27.74 -15.22 8.11
C ALA A 103 27.80 -16.64 8.66
N THR A 104 28.91 -17.33 8.36
CA THR A 104 29.25 -18.63 8.90
C THR A 104 29.53 -18.49 10.40
N LEU A 105 28.85 -19.28 11.23
CA LEU A 105 29.33 -19.75 12.52
C LEU A 105 28.73 -21.13 12.81
#